data_AF-A0A972B9L4-F1
#
_entry.id   AF-A0A972B9L4-F1
#
_cell.length_a   1.000
_cell.length_b   1.000
_cell.length_c   1.000
_cell.angle_alpha   90.00
_cell.angle_beta   90.00
_cell.angle_gamma   90.00
#
_symmetry.space_group_name_H-M   'P 1'
#
loop_
_entity.id
_entity.type
_entity.pdbx_description
1 polymer ?
#
loop_
_entity_poly.entity_id
_entity_poly.type
_entity_poly.pdbx_seq_one_letter_code
_entity_poly.pdbx_strand_id
1 'polypeptide(L)'
;MKRQISDSEKQILLEKNRKKDGKIYCFIDNEPIEDEKNIHFDHIDPFAKSEDTSLDNIAPVCKNHNLAKKDMSLSEYRDKLSIEKLFKSKEDNGKQLKLNDILEAKFQNDYGFIVKYDYNSAKKSITVKYYLDSKQTKLPDVKEYPVFECPITGLNFFYAQVPVNNIVNDGKEESEIELQPRPLIFDHFWNLYRHLRVNTQLQPSICRIDGDNPIFVFDGQHKAAARIWAGAKSLDVKIFIEPDVIKLMKTNLVAHDKLKQLRFYSSILADKLAQIYGVNCKNILKQQTRKLKKVSAILLNTQKQVLTKIQLNKLKLL
;
A
#
# COMPACT_ATOMS: atom_id res chain seq x y z
N MET A 1 -24.02 0.59 -0.14
CA MET A 1 -24.84 1.80 0.08
C MET A 1 -23.94 2.85 0.70
N LYS A 2 -23.84 4.06 0.12
CA LYS A 2 -23.14 5.18 0.77
C LYS A 2 -24.02 5.64 1.95
N ARG A 3 -23.50 5.64 3.18
CA ARG A 3 -24.18 6.28 4.32
C ARG A 3 -24.31 7.77 3.99
N GLN A 4 -25.55 8.27 3.97
CA GLN A 4 -25.79 9.71 3.89
C GLN A 4 -25.77 10.27 5.32
N ILE A 5 -25.08 11.39 5.49
CA ILE A 5 -24.90 12.06 6.78
C ILE A 5 -26.12 12.94 7.03
N SER A 6 -26.70 12.86 8.22
CA SER A 6 -27.82 13.69 8.66
C SER A 6 -27.39 15.15 8.91
N ASP A 7 -28.35 16.07 8.95
CA ASP A 7 -28.03 17.49 9.17
C ASP A 7 -27.47 17.77 10.57
N SER A 8 -27.85 16.98 11.59
CA SER A 8 -27.26 17.07 12.93
C SER A 8 -25.79 16.63 12.94
N GLU A 9 -25.46 15.55 12.23
CA GLU A 9 -24.07 15.08 12.09
C GLU A 9 -23.20 16.06 11.30
N LYS A 10 -23.76 16.77 10.31
CA LYS A 10 -23.04 17.84 9.61
C LYS A 10 -22.66 18.97 10.56
N GLN A 11 -23.55 19.39 11.46
CA GLN A 11 -23.23 20.44 12.45
C GLN A 11 -22.09 20.01 13.39
N ILE A 12 -22.14 18.77 13.88
CA ILE A 12 -21.05 18.19 14.69
C ILE A 12 -19.72 18.22 13.92
N LEU A 13 -19.74 17.86 12.63
CA LEU A 13 -18.55 17.88 11.79
C LEU A 13 -18.04 19.31 11.52
N LEU A 14 -18.93 20.29 11.35
CA LEU A 14 -18.55 21.70 11.17
C LEU A 14 -17.87 22.23 12.44
N GLU A 15 -18.45 21.98 13.61
CA GLU A 15 -17.87 22.38 14.90
C GLU A 15 -16.51 21.72 15.14
N LYS A 16 -16.42 20.41 14.90
CA LYS A 16 -15.19 19.62 15.08
C LYS A 16 -14.05 20.09 14.17
N ASN A 17 -14.35 20.48 12.94
CA ASN A 17 -13.34 20.83 11.93
C ASN A 17 -13.06 22.34 11.82
N ARG A 18 -13.74 23.16 12.62
CA ARG A 18 -13.45 24.60 12.69
C ARG A 18 -12.15 24.82 13.46
N LYS A 19 -11.18 25.46 12.82
CA LYS A 19 -9.89 25.79 13.46
C LYS A 19 -10.02 27.04 14.34
N LYS A 20 -8.96 27.37 15.09
CA LYS A 20 -8.90 28.51 16.03
C LYS A 20 -9.17 29.87 15.37
N ASP A 21 -8.94 29.98 14.07
CA ASP A 21 -9.21 31.17 13.25
C ASP A 21 -10.68 31.28 12.81
N GLY A 22 -11.53 30.34 13.24
CA GLY A 22 -12.94 30.30 12.91
C GLY A 22 -13.25 29.74 11.52
N LYS A 23 -12.25 29.29 10.74
CA LYS A 23 -12.45 28.78 9.39
C LYS A 23 -12.45 27.25 9.34
N ILE A 24 -13.07 26.72 8.29
CA ILE A 24 -13.04 25.30 7.96
C ILE A 24 -12.12 25.10 6.77
N TYR A 25 -11.30 24.06 6.85
CA TYR A 25 -10.27 23.78 5.87
C TYR A 25 -10.63 22.52 5.07
N CYS A 26 -10.38 22.57 3.77
CA CYS A 26 -10.58 21.43 2.90
C CYS A 26 -9.56 20.33 3.24
N PHE A 27 -10.03 19.10 3.44
CA PHE A 27 -9.18 17.96 3.82
C PHE A 27 -8.07 17.63 2.80
N ILE A 28 -8.29 17.98 1.54
CA ILE A 28 -7.42 17.60 0.41
C ILE A 28 -6.16 18.46 0.34
N ASP A 29 -6.29 19.77 0.47
CA ASP A 29 -5.20 20.74 0.28
C ASP A 29 -4.91 21.57 1.53
N ASN A 30 -5.76 21.46 2.56
CA ASN A 30 -5.66 22.24 3.79
C ASN A 30 -5.72 23.76 3.53
N GLU A 31 -6.50 24.16 2.53
CA GLU A 31 -6.86 25.57 2.25
C GLU A 31 -8.23 25.93 2.86
N PRO A 32 -8.45 27.19 3.26
CA PRO A 32 -9.71 27.60 3.87
C PRO A 32 -10.85 27.59 2.84
N ILE A 33 -12.02 27.10 3.25
CA ILE A 33 -13.25 27.16 2.45
C ILE A 33 -13.99 28.44 2.85
N GLU A 34 -14.05 29.41 1.94
CA GLU A 34 -14.62 30.74 2.23
C GLU A 34 -16.14 30.72 2.46
N ASP A 35 -16.87 29.87 1.74
CA ASP A 35 -18.32 29.75 1.84
C ASP A 35 -18.72 28.39 2.43
N GLU A 36 -19.29 28.42 3.63
CA GLU A 36 -19.75 27.22 4.34
C GLU A 36 -20.81 26.42 3.56
N LYS A 37 -21.56 27.07 2.65
CA LYS A 37 -22.54 26.39 1.79
C LYS A 37 -21.89 25.52 0.72
N ASN A 38 -20.61 25.74 0.42
CA ASN A 38 -19.84 24.95 -0.55
C ASN A 38 -19.03 23.82 0.12
N ILE A 39 -19.22 23.59 1.42
CA ILE A 39 -18.63 22.47 2.14
C ILE A 39 -19.43 21.21 1.82
N HIS A 40 -18.75 20.23 1.25
CA HIS A 40 -19.25 18.88 1.13
C HIS A 40 -18.57 18.00 2.18
N PHE A 41 -19.21 16.88 2.52
CA PHE A 41 -18.65 15.86 3.40
C PHE A 41 -18.60 14.53 2.65
N ASP A 42 -17.43 13.90 2.66
CA ASP A 42 -17.26 12.54 2.14
C ASP A 42 -16.32 11.75 3.05
N HIS A 43 -16.25 10.44 2.83
CA HIS A 43 -15.45 9.54 3.64
C HIS A 43 -13.96 9.71 3.33
N ILE A 44 -13.14 9.72 4.38
CA ILE A 44 -11.68 9.76 4.26
C ILE A 44 -11.20 8.49 3.59
N ASP A 45 -11.63 7.32 4.08
CA ASP A 45 -11.39 6.01 3.49
C ASP A 45 -12.69 5.31 3.07
N PRO A 46 -12.64 4.44 2.04
CA PRO A 46 -13.85 3.81 1.50
C PRO A 46 -14.56 2.93 2.53
N PHE A 47 -15.89 3.05 2.61
CA PHE A 47 -16.78 2.24 3.44
C PHE A 47 -16.53 0.72 3.34
N ALA A 48 -16.17 0.22 2.15
CA ALA A 48 -15.92 -1.20 1.91
C ALA A 48 -14.63 -1.73 2.57
N LYS A 49 -13.77 -0.85 3.11
CA LYS A 49 -12.45 -1.21 3.65
C LYS A 49 -12.31 -0.97 5.15
N SER A 50 -12.96 0.05 5.71
CA SER A 50 -12.79 0.36 7.13
C SER A 50 -13.84 -0.28 8.04
N GLU A 51 -15.01 -0.68 7.52
CA GLU A 51 -16.26 -0.95 8.30
C GLU A 51 -16.65 0.20 9.26
N ASP A 52 -15.83 1.26 9.32
CA ASP A 52 -15.92 2.37 10.21
C ASP A 52 -16.79 3.45 9.57
N THR A 53 -17.96 3.58 10.17
CA THR A 53 -18.98 4.53 9.80
C THR A 53 -18.99 5.73 10.74
N SER A 54 -18.05 5.81 11.67
CA SER A 54 -17.93 6.93 12.59
C SER A 54 -17.81 8.26 11.84
N LEU A 55 -18.20 9.33 12.52
CA LEU A 55 -17.97 10.69 12.03
C LEU A 55 -16.47 11.01 11.91
N ASP A 56 -15.59 10.18 12.50
CA ASP A 56 -14.15 10.36 12.41
C ASP A 56 -13.60 10.00 11.02
N ASN A 57 -14.27 9.10 10.29
CA ASN A 57 -13.93 8.76 8.91
C ASN A 57 -14.57 9.71 7.88
N ILE A 58 -15.05 10.88 8.28
CA ILE A 58 -15.72 11.85 7.41
C ILE A 58 -15.03 13.20 7.56
N ALA A 59 -14.71 13.84 6.44
CA ALA A 59 -14.02 15.12 6.44
C ALA A 59 -14.66 16.16 5.51
N PRO A 60 -14.55 17.46 5.85
CA PRO A 60 -14.99 18.54 4.96
C PRO A 60 -14.09 18.63 3.74
N VAL A 61 -14.70 18.84 2.57
CA VAL A 61 -14.03 19.01 1.28
C VAL A 61 -14.74 20.09 0.48
N CYS A 62 -13.99 20.93 -0.24
CA CYS A 62 -14.61 21.94 -1.10
C CYS A 62 -15.30 21.29 -2.31
N LYS A 63 -16.32 21.98 -2.85
CA LYS A 63 -17.09 21.52 -4.01
C LYS A 63 -16.22 21.08 -5.20
N ASN A 64 -15.18 21.85 -5.52
CA ASN A 64 -14.29 21.57 -6.66
C ASN A 64 -13.55 20.23 -6.48
N HIS A 65 -12.96 19.99 -5.31
CA HIS A 65 -12.26 18.72 -5.03
C HIS A 65 -13.22 17.54 -4.92
N ASN A 66 -14.42 17.76 -4.37
CA ASN A 66 -15.44 16.71 -4.29
C ASN A 66 -15.91 16.24 -5.67
N LEU A 67 -16.00 17.14 -6.65
CA LEU A 67 -16.30 16.79 -8.04
C LEU A 67 -15.11 16.12 -8.74
N ALA A 68 -13.90 16.67 -8.55
CA ALA A 68 -12.70 16.21 -9.24
C ALA A 68 -12.23 14.81 -8.82
N LYS A 69 -12.47 14.40 -7.56
CA LYS A 69 -12.04 13.08 -7.06
C LYS A 69 -12.75 11.88 -7.72
N LYS A 70 -13.89 12.10 -8.38
CA LYS A 70 -14.72 11.04 -9.00
C LYS A 70 -15.04 9.91 -8.00
N ASP A 71 -14.60 8.69 -8.29
CA ASP A 71 -14.81 7.47 -7.51
C ASP A 71 -13.79 7.28 -6.38
N MET A 72 -12.75 8.10 -6.32
CA MET A 72 -11.73 8.03 -5.29
C MET A 72 -12.25 8.50 -3.92
N SER A 73 -11.69 7.90 -2.87
CA SER A 73 -11.80 8.41 -1.50
C SER A 73 -11.04 9.73 -1.32
N LEU A 74 -11.33 10.48 -0.26
CA LEU A 74 -10.61 11.72 0.01
C LEU A 74 -9.12 11.46 0.26
N SER A 75 -8.76 10.37 0.96
CA SER A 75 -7.36 10.01 1.19
C SER A 75 -6.62 9.70 -0.11
N GLU A 76 -7.22 8.90 -1.02
CA GLU A 76 -6.66 8.61 -2.33
C GLU A 76 -6.47 9.88 -3.16
N TYR A 77 -7.48 10.75 -3.23
CA TYR A 77 -7.40 11.93 -4.08
C TYR A 77 -6.38 12.94 -3.58
N ARG A 78 -6.28 13.13 -2.26
CA ARG A 78 -5.22 13.93 -1.65
C ARG A 78 -3.85 13.41 -2.05
N ASP A 79 -3.63 12.12 -1.86
CA ASP A 79 -2.34 11.51 -2.18
C ASP A 79 -2.02 11.61 -3.67
N LYS A 80 -3.03 11.48 -4.55
CA LYS A 80 -2.87 11.71 -6.00
C LYS A 80 -2.35 13.11 -6.29
N LEU A 81 -3.00 14.15 -5.73
CA LEU A 81 -2.60 15.54 -5.93
C LEU A 81 -1.20 15.80 -5.37
N SER A 82 -0.86 15.26 -4.21
CA SER A 82 0.48 15.38 -3.63
C SER A 82 1.55 14.75 -4.52
N ILE A 83 1.26 13.60 -5.13
CA ILE A 83 2.15 12.95 -6.10
C ILE A 83 2.27 13.81 -7.37
N GLU A 84 1.15 14.27 -7.94
CA GLU A 84 1.17 15.13 -9.14
C GLU A 84 2.00 16.40 -8.93
N LYS A 85 1.84 17.04 -7.77
CA LYS A 85 2.65 18.20 -7.37
C LYS A 85 4.14 17.86 -7.31
N LEU A 86 4.51 16.68 -6.81
CA LEU A 86 5.90 16.24 -6.72
C LEU A 86 6.51 15.92 -8.09
N PHE A 87 5.75 15.30 -9.00
CA PHE A 87 6.20 15.10 -10.38
C PHE A 87 6.42 16.44 -11.08
N LYS A 88 5.43 17.34 -10.99
CA LYS A 88 5.48 18.66 -11.60
C LYS A 88 6.67 19.49 -11.09
N SER A 89 6.96 19.47 -9.79
CA SER A 89 8.08 20.23 -9.24
C SER A 89 9.45 19.78 -9.75
N LYS A 90 9.60 18.52 -10.17
CA LYS A 90 10.84 18.03 -10.81
C LYS A 90 10.86 18.35 -12.31
N GLU A 91 9.73 18.17 -12.99
CA GLU A 91 9.59 18.52 -14.41
C GLU A 91 9.85 20.02 -14.67
N ASP A 92 9.33 20.90 -13.82
CA ASP A 92 9.56 22.36 -13.89
C ASP A 92 11.06 22.71 -13.74
N ASN A 93 11.85 21.85 -13.09
CA ASN A 93 13.30 21.96 -12.93
C ASN A 93 14.09 21.17 -13.99
N GLY A 94 13.43 20.63 -15.02
CA GLY A 94 14.05 19.83 -16.08
C GLY A 94 14.59 18.47 -15.61
N LYS A 95 14.15 17.98 -14.44
CA LYS A 95 14.56 16.70 -13.84
C LYS A 95 13.45 15.68 -13.89
N GLN A 96 13.84 14.41 -13.94
CA GLN A 96 12.89 13.29 -13.83
C GLN A 96 12.90 12.75 -12.39
N LEU A 97 11.72 12.39 -11.89
CA LEU A 97 11.56 11.88 -10.52
C LEU A 97 12.20 10.48 -10.38
N LYS A 98 13.04 10.30 -9.36
CA LYS A 98 13.64 9.02 -8.97
C LYS A 98 13.16 8.59 -7.57
N LEU A 99 13.56 7.39 -7.14
CA LEU A 99 13.20 6.88 -5.81
C LEU A 99 13.78 7.73 -4.66
N ASN A 100 14.97 8.32 -4.84
CA ASN A 100 15.54 9.25 -3.84
C ASN A 100 14.65 10.47 -3.61
N ASP A 101 14.02 11.02 -4.65
CA ASP A 101 13.10 12.16 -4.49
C ASP A 101 11.85 11.79 -3.65
N ILE A 102 11.42 10.52 -3.73
CA ILE A 102 10.31 10.01 -2.91
C ILE A 102 10.73 9.84 -1.46
N LEU A 103 11.95 9.33 -1.23
CA LEU A 103 12.54 9.23 0.10
C LEU A 103 12.70 10.62 0.73
N GLU A 104 13.24 11.58 -0.01
CA GLU A 104 13.39 12.97 0.42
C GLU A 104 12.03 13.60 0.77
N ALA A 105 11.01 13.41 -0.08
CA ALA A 105 9.68 13.97 0.18
C ALA A 105 9.01 13.39 1.43
N LYS A 106 9.38 12.17 1.86
CA LYS A 106 8.76 11.46 3.00
C LYS A 106 9.57 11.55 4.28
N PHE A 107 10.89 11.59 4.17
CA PHE A 107 11.83 11.53 5.30
C PHE A 107 12.75 12.74 5.38
N GLN A 108 12.60 13.72 4.48
CA GLN A 108 13.56 14.82 4.33
C GLN A 108 14.94 14.21 4.15
N ASN A 109 15.91 14.45 5.03
CA ASN A 109 17.25 13.86 4.95
C ASN A 109 17.49 12.71 5.94
N ASP A 110 16.42 12.16 6.55
CA ASP A 110 16.49 11.11 7.57
C ASP A 110 16.38 9.70 6.94
N TYR A 111 17.20 9.42 5.93
CA TYR A 111 17.27 8.14 5.21
C TYR A 111 18.70 7.89 4.71
N GLY A 112 18.91 6.75 4.04
CA GLY A 112 20.24 6.35 3.57
C GLY A 112 21.17 5.95 4.72
N PHE A 113 20.63 5.37 5.79
CA PHE A 113 21.45 4.87 6.89
C PHE A 113 22.21 3.62 6.43
N ILE A 114 23.52 3.64 6.64
CA ILE A 114 24.39 2.53 6.27
C ILE A 114 23.93 1.23 6.91
N VAL A 115 24.25 0.12 6.27
CA VAL A 115 24.16 -1.21 6.87
C VAL A 115 25.56 -1.80 7.00
N LYS A 116 25.75 -2.63 8.03
CA LYS A 116 26.94 -3.47 8.15
C LYS A 116 26.51 -4.92 8.12
N TYR A 117 27.35 -5.79 7.56
CA TYR A 117 27.03 -7.21 7.51
C TYR A 117 28.25 -8.08 7.77
N ASP A 118 27.98 -9.27 8.27
CA ASP A 118 28.92 -10.37 8.38
C ASP A 118 28.37 -11.56 7.58
N TYR A 119 29.02 -11.86 6.45
CA TYR A 119 28.63 -12.93 5.56
C TYR A 119 29.51 -14.17 5.79
N ASN A 120 28.86 -15.25 6.23
CA ASN A 120 29.52 -16.54 6.42
C ASN A 120 29.20 -17.50 5.27
N SER A 121 30.12 -17.61 4.31
CA SER A 121 29.97 -18.49 3.15
C SER A 121 29.82 -19.97 3.52
N ALA A 122 30.50 -20.44 4.58
CA ALA A 122 30.43 -21.84 5.01
C ALA A 122 29.08 -22.21 5.63
N LYS A 123 28.49 -21.29 6.41
CA LYS A 123 27.17 -21.47 7.02
C LYS A 123 26.02 -21.08 6.11
N LYS A 124 26.31 -20.46 4.96
CA LYS A 124 25.33 -19.85 4.06
C LYS A 124 24.34 -18.95 4.83
N SER A 125 24.89 -18.12 5.72
CA SER A 125 24.11 -17.14 6.48
C SER A 125 24.79 -15.78 6.45
N ILE A 126 23.97 -14.73 6.60
CA ILE A 126 24.42 -13.35 6.69
C ILE A 126 23.74 -12.67 7.87
N THR A 127 24.53 -12.03 8.72
CA THR A 127 24.02 -11.18 9.80
C THR A 127 24.11 -9.73 9.35
N VAL A 128 22.99 -9.03 9.28
CA VAL A 128 22.90 -7.63 8.85
C VAL A 128 22.51 -6.75 10.05
N LYS A 129 23.24 -5.65 10.23
CA LYS A 129 23.01 -4.62 11.23
C LYS A 129 22.43 -3.38 10.54
N TYR A 130 21.16 -3.09 10.82
CA TYR A 130 20.45 -1.93 10.32
C TYR A 130 20.57 -0.77 11.31
N TYR A 131 21.29 0.27 10.94
CA TYR A 131 21.39 1.48 11.78
C TYR A 131 20.11 2.30 11.70
N LEU A 132 19.73 2.92 12.82
CA LEU A 132 18.48 3.66 13.01
C LEU A 132 18.66 5.19 12.96
N ASP A 133 19.89 5.65 12.81
CA ASP A 133 20.26 7.05 12.66
C ASP A 133 21.59 7.18 11.92
N SER A 134 21.76 8.29 11.21
CA SER A 134 22.96 8.56 10.40
C SER A 134 24.24 8.66 11.24
N LYS A 135 24.13 9.10 12.50
CA LYS A 135 25.26 9.24 13.43
C LYS A 135 25.60 7.95 14.18
N GLN A 136 24.85 6.87 13.96
CA GLN A 136 25.02 5.57 14.61
C GLN A 136 25.02 5.65 16.16
N THR A 137 24.26 6.59 16.70
CA THR A 137 24.13 6.80 18.15
C THR A 137 23.19 5.78 18.80
N LYS A 138 22.24 5.24 18.04
CA LYS A 138 21.31 4.21 18.49
C LYS A 138 21.86 2.81 18.17
N LEU A 139 21.52 1.85 19.02
CA LEU A 139 21.84 0.45 18.77
C LEU A 139 21.18 -0.01 17.46
N PRO A 140 21.92 -0.67 16.56
CA PRO A 140 21.37 -1.18 15.32
C PRO A 140 20.44 -2.36 15.56
N ASP A 141 19.43 -2.51 14.70
CA ASP A 141 18.61 -3.72 14.63
C ASP A 141 19.40 -4.81 13.91
N VAL A 142 19.60 -5.95 14.54
CA VAL A 142 20.45 -7.04 14.02
C VAL A 142 19.57 -8.21 13.61
N LYS A 143 19.70 -8.64 12.35
CA LYS A 143 18.94 -9.78 11.80
C LYS A 143 19.84 -10.72 11.04
N GLU A 144 19.59 -12.02 11.20
CA GLU A 144 20.26 -13.07 10.44
C GLU A 144 19.34 -13.60 9.34
N TYR A 145 19.91 -13.82 8.16
CA TYR A 145 19.19 -14.34 7.00
C TYR A 145 19.93 -15.52 6.36
N PRO A 146 19.18 -16.49 5.79
CA PRO A 146 19.77 -17.52 4.95
C PRO A 146 20.23 -16.92 3.61
N VAL A 147 21.42 -17.34 3.16
CA VAL A 147 22.01 -16.94 1.88
C VAL A 147 21.85 -18.07 0.87
N PHE A 148 21.41 -17.70 -0.32
CA PHE A 148 21.25 -18.58 -1.47
C PHE A 148 22.26 -18.22 -2.54
N GLU A 149 22.61 -19.20 -3.36
CA GLU A 149 23.53 -19.03 -4.47
C GLU A 149 22.82 -19.34 -5.78
N CYS A 150 23.02 -18.51 -6.80
CA CYS A 150 22.55 -18.81 -8.13
C CYS A 150 23.46 -19.87 -8.78
N PRO A 151 22.96 -21.06 -9.14
CA PRO A 151 23.82 -22.16 -9.62
C PRO A 151 24.50 -21.86 -10.96
N ILE A 152 23.97 -20.91 -11.74
CA ILE A 152 24.51 -20.55 -13.06
C ILE A 152 25.53 -19.41 -12.94
N THR A 153 25.23 -18.38 -12.15
CA THR A 153 26.05 -17.17 -12.09
C THR A 153 27.04 -17.15 -10.93
N GLY A 154 26.86 -18.04 -9.94
CA GLY A 154 27.62 -18.06 -8.67
C GLY A 154 27.28 -16.90 -7.72
N LEU A 155 26.28 -16.07 -8.06
CA LEU A 155 25.95 -14.89 -7.26
C LEU A 155 25.22 -15.29 -5.97
N ASN A 156 25.69 -14.77 -4.85
CA ASN A 156 25.06 -14.95 -3.55
C ASN A 156 23.99 -13.86 -3.32
N PHE A 157 22.85 -14.26 -2.77
CA PHE A 157 21.74 -13.36 -2.47
C PHE A 157 20.89 -13.86 -1.30
N PHE A 158 20.10 -12.97 -0.70
CA PHE A 158 19.15 -13.31 0.34
C PHE A 158 17.85 -12.50 0.20
N TYR A 159 16.82 -12.90 0.94
CA TYR A 159 15.55 -12.18 1.02
C TYR A 159 15.39 -11.57 2.41
N ALA A 160 14.97 -10.31 2.48
CA ALA A 160 14.84 -9.59 3.73
C ALA A 160 13.71 -8.58 3.71
N GLN A 161 13.24 -8.23 4.91
CA GLN A 161 12.42 -7.04 5.13
C GLN A 161 13.32 -5.93 5.67
N VAL A 162 13.65 -5.00 4.79
CA VAL A 162 14.60 -3.93 5.07
C VAL A 162 13.86 -2.66 5.48
N PRO A 163 14.25 -1.97 6.57
CA PRO A 163 13.68 -0.68 6.92
C PRO A 163 13.90 0.34 5.79
N VAL A 164 12.88 1.14 5.50
CA VAL A 164 12.93 2.11 4.39
C VAL A 164 14.09 3.10 4.53
N ASN A 165 14.41 3.51 5.76
CA ASN A 165 15.50 4.45 6.04
C ASN A 165 16.89 3.90 5.69
N ASN A 166 17.07 2.59 5.51
CA ASN A 166 18.34 1.98 5.10
C ASN A 166 18.44 1.75 3.59
N ILE A 167 17.47 2.23 2.80
CA ILE A 167 17.40 2.02 1.36
C ILE A 167 17.70 3.33 0.62
N VAL A 168 18.46 3.21 -0.45
CA VAL A 168 18.73 4.30 -1.41
C VAL A 168 18.53 3.78 -2.83
N ASN A 169 18.22 4.69 -3.74
CA ASN A 169 18.16 4.38 -5.16
C ASN A 169 19.57 4.18 -5.75
N ASP A 170 19.73 3.16 -6.57
CA ASP A 170 20.98 2.85 -7.26
C ASP A 170 21.19 3.74 -8.52
N GLY A 171 21.37 5.03 -8.30
CA GLY A 171 21.57 6.05 -9.34
C GLY A 171 23.03 6.49 -9.50
N LYS A 172 23.34 7.23 -10.58
CA LYS A 172 24.68 7.81 -10.82
C LYS A 172 25.24 8.67 -9.68
N GLU A 173 24.36 9.19 -8.82
CA GLU A 173 24.75 10.02 -7.68
C GLU A 173 25.55 9.23 -6.63
N GLU A 174 25.38 7.90 -6.59
CA GLU A 174 25.95 7.00 -5.57
C GLU A 174 26.99 6.02 -6.15
N SER A 175 27.14 5.94 -7.47
CA SER A 175 28.04 4.98 -8.14
C SER A 175 28.43 5.48 -9.54
N GLU A 176 29.66 5.19 -9.98
CA GLU A 176 30.11 5.52 -11.36
C GLU A 176 29.24 4.85 -12.43
N ILE A 177 28.60 3.72 -12.09
CA ILE A 177 27.72 2.94 -12.94
C ILE A 177 26.31 2.94 -12.33
N GLU A 178 25.33 3.45 -13.08
CA GLU A 178 23.91 3.41 -12.72
C GLU A 178 23.29 2.10 -13.19
N LEU A 179 22.89 1.23 -12.24
CA LEU A 179 22.16 0.00 -12.58
C LEU A 179 20.68 0.26 -12.86
N GLN A 180 20.15 1.41 -12.39
CA GLN A 180 18.76 1.78 -12.57
C GLN A 180 18.49 2.22 -14.02
N PRO A 181 17.60 1.52 -14.76
CA PRO A 181 17.47 1.77 -16.19
C PRO A 181 16.56 2.97 -16.54
N ARG A 182 15.76 3.51 -15.61
CA ARG A 182 14.71 4.50 -15.94
C ARG A 182 14.23 5.34 -14.74
N PRO A 183 13.65 6.52 -14.96
CA PRO A 183 12.95 7.30 -13.94
C PRO A 183 11.58 6.72 -13.56
N LEU A 184 10.94 7.29 -12.53
CA LEU A 184 9.55 7.03 -12.19
C LEU A 184 8.60 7.61 -13.25
N ILE A 185 7.48 6.93 -13.46
CA ILE A 185 6.43 7.32 -14.41
C ILE A 185 5.13 7.43 -13.63
N PHE A 186 4.46 8.57 -13.71
CA PHE A 186 3.30 8.90 -12.88
C PHE A 186 2.21 7.82 -12.95
N ASP A 187 1.72 7.47 -14.14
CA ASP A 187 0.62 6.51 -14.28
C ASP A 187 0.97 5.14 -13.71
N HIS A 188 2.21 4.67 -13.90
CA HIS A 188 2.64 3.39 -13.37
C HIS A 188 2.78 3.42 -11.85
N PHE A 189 3.36 4.50 -11.32
CA PHE A 189 3.51 4.73 -9.89
C PHE A 189 2.16 4.85 -9.18
N TRP A 190 1.22 5.63 -9.73
CA TRP A 190 -0.11 5.83 -9.19
C TRP A 190 -0.90 4.52 -9.14
N ASN A 191 -0.91 3.76 -10.24
CA ASN A 191 -1.59 2.47 -10.29
C ASN A 191 -1.00 1.47 -9.29
N LEU A 192 0.33 1.42 -9.15
CA LEU A 192 1.00 0.59 -8.15
C LEU A 192 0.68 1.02 -6.72
N TYR A 193 0.68 2.31 -6.43
CA TYR A 193 0.30 2.85 -5.12
C TYR A 193 -1.12 2.42 -4.74
N ARG A 194 -2.10 2.59 -5.62
CA ARG A 194 -3.49 2.16 -5.36
C ARG A 194 -3.58 0.64 -5.14
N HIS A 195 -2.84 -0.13 -5.94
CA HIS A 195 -2.86 -1.60 -5.86
C HIS A 195 -2.20 -2.12 -4.57
N LEU A 196 -0.98 -1.66 -4.26
CA LEU A 196 -0.15 -2.17 -3.16
C LEU A 196 -0.59 -1.68 -1.77
N ARG A 197 -1.53 -0.72 -1.71
CA ARG A 197 -2.21 -0.34 -0.46
C ARG A 197 -3.09 -1.45 0.11
N VAL A 198 -3.62 -2.34 -0.73
CA VAL A 198 -4.57 -3.37 -0.30
C VAL A 198 -4.23 -4.78 -0.79
N ASN A 199 -3.23 -4.91 -1.65
CA ASN A 199 -2.77 -6.19 -2.16
C ASN A 199 -1.32 -6.44 -1.76
N THR A 200 -1.00 -7.72 -1.55
CA THR A 200 0.37 -8.17 -1.29
C THR A 200 1.26 -7.97 -2.52
N GLN A 201 2.48 -7.50 -2.30
CA GLN A 201 3.48 -7.41 -3.35
C GLN A 201 3.97 -8.82 -3.72
N LEU A 202 3.69 -9.26 -4.93
CA LEU A 202 4.05 -10.62 -5.39
C LEU A 202 5.55 -10.79 -5.68
N GLN A 203 6.21 -9.73 -6.14
CA GLN A 203 7.62 -9.76 -6.51
C GLN A 203 8.37 -8.72 -5.69
N PRO A 204 9.39 -9.13 -4.90
CA PRO A 204 10.19 -8.20 -4.13
C PRO A 204 10.95 -7.23 -5.05
N SER A 205 11.32 -6.07 -4.50
CA SER A 205 12.27 -5.19 -5.20
C SER A 205 13.66 -5.82 -5.16
N ILE A 206 14.49 -5.53 -6.16
CA ILE A 206 15.81 -6.13 -6.27
C ILE A 206 16.86 -5.08 -5.88
N CYS A 207 17.75 -5.51 -5.01
CA CYS A 207 18.75 -4.67 -4.38
C CYS A 207 20.15 -5.29 -4.44
N ARG A 208 21.15 -4.48 -4.14
CA ARG A 208 22.52 -4.90 -3.82
C ARG A 208 23.00 -4.26 -2.52
N ILE A 209 23.96 -4.91 -1.88
CA ILE A 209 24.78 -4.30 -0.82
C ILE A 209 26.24 -4.40 -1.22
N ASP A 210 27.00 -3.34 -0.93
CA ASP A 210 28.43 -3.27 -1.24
C ASP A 210 29.14 -2.54 -0.09
N GLY A 211 29.85 -3.30 0.75
CA GLY A 211 30.56 -2.76 1.92
C GLY A 211 29.64 -2.05 2.92
N ASP A 212 30.19 -1.06 3.62
CA ASP A 212 29.50 -0.28 4.66
C ASP A 212 28.63 0.85 4.07
N ASN A 213 27.76 0.50 3.12
CA ASN A 213 26.85 1.43 2.44
C ASN A 213 25.38 1.14 2.75
N PRO A 214 24.45 2.03 2.37
CA PRO A 214 23.03 1.72 2.36
C PRO A 214 22.70 0.61 1.35
N ILE A 215 21.47 0.10 1.43
CA ILE A 215 21.00 -0.93 0.50
C ILE A 215 20.50 -0.25 -0.78
N PHE A 216 21.13 -0.56 -1.90
CA PHE A 216 20.84 0.08 -3.18
C PHE A 216 19.73 -0.67 -3.94
N VAL A 217 18.64 -0.01 -4.27
CA VAL A 217 17.55 -0.53 -5.12
C VAL A 217 17.82 -0.16 -6.57
N PHE A 218 17.96 -1.16 -7.45
CA PHE A 218 18.15 -0.95 -8.89
C PHE A 218 17.00 -1.47 -9.76
N ASP A 219 16.17 -2.38 -9.24
CA ASP A 219 14.95 -2.83 -9.92
C ASP A 219 13.75 -2.88 -8.96
N GLY A 220 12.56 -2.60 -9.49
CA GLY A 220 11.34 -2.48 -8.70
C GLY A 220 11.14 -1.10 -8.07
N GLN A 221 11.82 -0.06 -8.56
CA GLN A 221 11.73 1.31 -8.03
C GLN A 221 10.29 1.84 -7.89
N HIS A 222 9.38 1.58 -8.87
CA HIS A 222 8.00 2.07 -8.78
C HIS A 222 7.22 1.35 -7.68
N LYS A 223 7.54 0.06 -7.43
CA LYS A 223 6.95 -0.73 -6.35
C LYS A 223 7.45 -0.23 -5.00
N ALA A 224 8.76 -0.03 -4.87
CA ALA A 224 9.39 0.52 -3.67
C ALA A 224 8.81 1.91 -3.35
N ALA A 225 8.84 2.82 -4.32
CA ALA A 225 8.27 4.16 -4.18
C ALA A 225 6.81 4.09 -3.74
N ALA A 226 5.99 3.22 -4.35
CA ALA A 226 4.56 3.14 -4.08
C ALA A 226 4.29 2.70 -2.63
N ARG A 227 5.05 1.72 -2.16
CA ARG A 227 5.01 1.23 -0.77
C ARG A 227 5.46 2.30 0.22
N ILE A 228 6.56 3.00 -0.07
CA ILE A 228 7.07 4.10 0.75
C ILE A 228 6.03 5.22 0.84
N TRP A 229 5.43 5.59 -0.30
CA TRP A 229 4.42 6.65 -0.33
C TRP A 229 3.19 6.29 0.51
N ALA A 230 2.79 5.01 0.47
CA ALA A 230 1.72 4.44 1.29
C ALA A 230 2.07 4.30 2.78
N GLY A 231 3.29 4.68 3.21
CA GLY A 231 3.71 4.68 4.62
C GLY A 231 4.27 3.35 5.11
N ALA A 232 4.75 2.48 4.21
CA ALA A 232 5.44 1.25 4.62
C ALA A 232 6.72 1.59 5.40
N LYS A 233 6.95 0.92 6.54
CA LYS A 233 8.16 1.06 7.35
C LYS A 233 9.30 0.17 6.86
N SER A 234 8.97 -0.94 6.21
CA SER A 234 9.91 -1.89 5.63
C SER A 234 9.45 -2.34 4.23
N LEU A 235 10.42 -2.76 3.42
CA LEU A 235 10.21 -3.29 2.07
C LEU A 235 10.68 -4.74 1.98
N ASP A 236 9.90 -5.58 1.30
CA ASP A 236 10.31 -6.93 0.92
C ASP A 236 11.27 -6.85 -0.27
N VAL A 237 12.51 -7.27 -0.05
CA VAL A 237 13.59 -7.14 -1.04
C VAL A 237 14.37 -8.43 -1.21
N LYS A 238 14.88 -8.62 -2.43
CA LYS A 238 15.90 -9.60 -2.78
C LYS A 238 17.22 -8.86 -2.92
N ILE A 239 18.24 -9.25 -2.17
CA ILE A 239 19.48 -8.50 -2.08
C ILE A 239 20.66 -9.35 -2.51
N PHE A 240 21.42 -8.88 -3.51
CA PHE A 240 22.70 -9.47 -3.91
C PHE A 240 23.83 -8.96 -3.01
N ILE A 241 24.71 -9.88 -2.61
CA ILE A 241 25.87 -9.57 -1.75
C ILE A 241 27.07 -9.33 -2.66
N GLU A 242 27.61 -8.11 -2.66
CA GLU A 242 28.81 -7.69 -3.42
C GLU A 242 28.85 -8.23 -4.86
N PRO A 243 27.81 -7.99 -5.68
CA PRO A 243 27.76 -8.55 -7.03
C PRO A 243 28.75 -7.84 -7.97
N ASP A 244 29.16 -8.56 -9.02
CA ASP A 244 29.73 -7.90 -10.21
C ASP A 244 28.66 -7.01 -10.86
N VAL A 245 28.78 -5.70 -10.62
CA VAL A 245 27.87 -4.65 -11.07
C VAL A 245 27.67 -4.67 -12.59
N ILE A 246 28.72 -4.90 -13.37
CA ILE A 246 28.64 -4.87 -14.85
C ILE A 246 27.84 -6.07 -15.34
N LYS A 247 28.10 -7.25 -14.79
CA LYS A 247 27.35 -8.47 -15.13
C LYS A 247 25.88 -8.35 -14.74
N LEU A 248 25.61 -7.78 -13.56
CA LEU A 248 24.26 -7.57 -13.07
C LEU A 248 23.51 -6.55 -13.93
N MET A 249 24.14 -5.43 -14.29
CA MET A 249 23.57 -4.42 -15.18
C MET A 249 23.21 -5.00 -16.56
N LYS A 250 24.11 -5.76 -17.20
CA LYS A 250 23.84 -6.42 -18.49
C LYS A 250 22.64 -7.36 -18.39
N THR A 251 22.57 -8.15 -17.31
CA THR A 251 21.45 -9.06 -17.05
C THR A 251 20.14 -8.29 -16.88
N ASN A 252 20.17 -7.19 -16.12
CA ASN A 252 19.00 -6.35 -15.87
C ASN A 252 18.49 -5.71 -17.18
N LEU A 253 19.37 -5.17 -18.02
CA LEU A 253 19.00 -4.56 -19.30
C LEU A 253 18.31 -5.55 -20.24
N VAL A 254 18.84 -6.77 -20.37
CA VAL A 254 18.21 -7.82 -21.21
C VAL A 254 16.84 -8.24 -20.66
N ALA A 255 16.72 -8.32 -19.33
CA ALA A 255 15.48 -8.70 -18.67
C ALA A 255 14.35 -7.69 -18.93
N HIS A 256 14.65 -6.39 -18.87
CA HIS A 256 13.67 -5.31 -19.06
C HIS A 256 13.34 -5.03 -20.53
N ASP A 257 14.22 -5.39 -21.45
CA ASP A 257 13.99 -5.24 -22.89
C ASP A 257 13.20 -6.43 -23.46
N LYS A 258 13.85 -7.60 -23.54
CA LYS A 258 13.36 -8.76 -24.29
C LYS A 258 12.50 -9.72 -23.47
N LEU A 259 12.79 -9.84 -22.16
CA LEU A 259 12.21 -10.87 -21.29
C LEU A 259 11.16 -10.31 -20.33
N LYS A 260 10.59 -9.14 -20.64
CA LYS A 260 9.58 -8.48 -19.81
C LYS A 260 8.38 -9.40 -19.58
N GLN A 261 7.86 -9.38 -18.37
CA GLN A 261 6.68 -10.16 -18.01
C GLN A 261 5.49 -9.74 -18.88
N LEU A 262 4.94 -10.70 -19.62
CA LEU A 262 3.82 -10.46 -20.52
C LEU A 262 2.53 -10.24 -19.73
N ARG A 263 1.73 -9.28 -20.18
CA ARG A 263 0.36 -9.13 -19.72
C ARG A 263 -0.47 -10.31 -20.23
N PHE A 264 -1.41 -10.80 -19.41
CA PHE A 264 -2.40 -11.75 -19.90
C PHE A 264 -3.18 -11.15 -21.06
N TYR A 265 -3.46 -11.97 -22.08
CA TYR A 265 -4.43 -11.61 -23.11
C TYR A 265 -5.81 -11.41 -22.48
N SER A 266 -6.60 -10.50 -23.06
CA SER A 266 -7.92 -10.14 -22.54
C SER A 266 -8.86 -11.35 -22.39
N SER A 267 -8.77 -12.35 -23.26
CA SER A 267 -9.53 -13.60 -23.18
C SER A 267 -9.21 -14.38 -21.91
N ILE A 268 -7.92 -14.61 -21.64
CA ILE A 268 -7.46 -15.31 -20.43
C ILE A 268 -7.90 -14.54 -19.17
N LEU A 269 -7.83 -13.21 -19.20
CA LEU A 269 -8.27 -12.38 -18.09
C LEU A 269 -9.78 -12.54 -17.84
N ALA A 270 -10.60 -12.52 -18.90
CA ALA A 270 -12.05 -12.73 -18.81
C ALA A 270 -12.39 -14.09 -18.19
N ASP A 271 -11.71 -15.16 -18.63
CA ASP A 271 -11.91 -16.51 -18.08
C ASP A 271 -11.55 -16.59 -16.60
N LYS A 272 -10.43 -15.98 -16.19
CA LYS A 272 -10.01 -15.93 -14.78
C LYS A 272 -11.00 -15.13 -13.93
N LEU A 273 -11.50 -14.00 -14.44
CA LEU A 273 -12.53 -13.22 -13.75
C LEU A 273 -13.83 -14.03 -13.62
N ALA A 274 -14.26 -14.73 -14.69
CA ALA A 274 -15.44 -15.59 -14.65
C ALA A 274 -15.32 -16.69 -13.59
N GLN A 275 -14.13 -17.29 -13.43
CA GLN A 275 -13.85 -18.25 -12.36
C GLN A 275 -14.04 -17.64 -10.96
N ILE A 276 -13.49 -16.44 -10.73
CA ILE A 276 -13.64 -15.71 -9.46
C ILE A 276 -15.12 -15.40 -9.18
N TYR A 277 -15.84 -14.87 -10.18
CA TYR A 277 -17.27 -14.58 -10.05
C TYR A 277 -18.08 -15.85 -9.78
N GLY A 278 -17.77 -16.95 -10.46
CA GLY A 278 -18.44 -18.24 -10.24
C GLY A 278 -18.27 -18.74 -8.80
N VAL A 279 -17.07 -18.64 -8.23
CA VAL A 279 -16.82 -19.00 -6.82
C VAL A 279 -17.56 -18.07 -5.86
N ASN A 280 -17.52 -16.76 -6.10
CA ASN A 280 -18.19 -15.77 -5.27
C ASN A 280 -19.72 -15.96 -5.28
N CYS A 281 -20.33 -16.17 -6.44
CA CYS A 281 -21.75 -16.48 -6.56
C CYS A 281 -22.13 -17.75 -5.79
N LYS A 282 -21.35 -18.83 -5.92
CA LYS A 282 -21.56 -20.07 -5.16
C LYS A 282 -21.48 -19.82 -3.64
N ASN A 283 -20.56 -18.98 -3.18
CA ASN A 283 -20.43 -18.64 -1.77
C ASN A 283 -21.60 -17.80 -1.25
N ILE A 284 -22.08 -16.83 -2.03
CA ILE A 284 -23.26 -16.02 -1.69
C ILE A 284 -24.50 -16.92 -1.60
N LEU A 285 -24.71 -17.80 -2.56
CA LEU A 285 -25.83 -18.77 -2.55
C LEU A 285 -25.77 -19.68 -1.32
N LYS A 286 -24.59 -20.19 -0.96
CA LYS A 286 -24.39 -20.98 0.27
C LYS A 286 -24.73 -20.19 1.54
N GLN A 287 -24.32 -18.91 1.63
CA GLN A 287 -24.63 -18.06 2.77
C GLN A 287 -26.13 -17.76 2.89
N GLN A 288 -26.80 -17.45 1.78
CA GLN A 288 -28.26 -17.23 1.76
C GLN A 288 -29.02 -18.49 2.16
N THR A 289 -28.62 -19.65 1.64
CA THR A 289 -29.20 -20.95 2.02
C THR A 289 -29.04 -21.22 3.52
N ARG A 290 -27.87 -20.93 4.11
CA ARG A 290 -27.65 -21.05 5.55
C ARG A 290 -28.55 -20.10 6.36
N LYS A 291 -28.73 -18.86 5.92
CA LYS A 291 -29.65 -17.89 6.58
C LYS A 291 -31.10 -18.38 6.52
N LEU A 292 -31.57 -18.85 5.36
CA LEU A 292 -32.92 -19.41 5.20
C LEU A 292 -33.15 -20.63 6.09
N LYS A 293 -32.16 -21.54 6.19
CA LYS A 293 -32.22 -22.68 7.10
C LYS A 293 -32.30 -22.26 8.58
N LYS A 294 -31.58 -21.21 8.99
CA LYS A 294 -31.69 -20.67 10.35
C LYS A 294 -33.09 -20.09 10.63
N VAL A 295 -33.63 -19.30 9.71
CA VAL A 295 -34.96 -18.68 9.86
C VAL A 295 -36.06 -19.74 9.92
N SER A 296 -36.01 -20.75 9.04
CA SER A 296 -36.97 -21.87 9.06
C SER A 296 -36.87 -22.70 10.34
N ALA A 297 -35.67 -22.96 10.85
CA ALA A 297 -35.49 -23.65 12.14
C ALA A 297 -36.07 -22.85 13.32
N ILE A 298 -35.93 -21.52 13.31
CA ILE A 298 -36.54 -20.64 14.32
C ILE A 298 -38.07 -20.73 14.25
N LEU A 299 -38.65 -20.62 13.05
CA LEU A 299 -40.10 -20.74 12.82
C LEU A 299 -40.67 -22.10 13.28
N LEU A 300 -39.97 -23.19 12.99
CA LEU A 300 -40.37 -24.53 13.44
C LEU A 300 -40.33 -24.67 14.96
N ASN A 301 -39.31 -24.09 15.61
CA ASN A 301 -39.22 -24.11 17.07
C ASN A 301 -40.29 -23.25 17.74
N THR A 302 -40.63 -22.08 17.20
CA THR A 302 -41.76 -21.28 17.71
C THR A 302 -43.08 -22.00 17.52
N GLN A 303 -43.32 -22.67 16.38
CA GLN A 303 -44.53 -23.48 16.18
C GLN A 303 -44.63 -24.63 17.20
N LYS A 304 -43.52 -25.36 17.46
CA LYS A 304 -43.49 -26.41 18.48
C LYS A 304 -43.79 -25.90 19.88
N GLN A 305 -43.26 -24.73 20.26
CA GLN A 305 -43.53 -24.10 21.56
C GLN A 305 -45.00 -23.66 21.71
N VAL A 306 -45.61 -23.15 20.63
CA VAL A 306 -47.04 -22.79 20.63
C VAL A 306 -47.91 -24.05 20.78
N LEU A 307 -47.61 -25.13 20.05
CA LEU A 307 -48.33 -26.40 20.16
C LEU A 307 -48.24 -27.03 21.56
N THR A 308 -47.05 -27.00 22.18
CA THR A 308 -46.88 -27.51 23.56
C THR A 308 -47.64 -26.67 24.57
N LYS A 309 -47.67 -25.33 24.42
CA LYS A 309 -48.52 -24.47 25.26
C LYS A 309 -50.01 -24.77 25.11
N ILE A 310 -50.48 -25.04 23.89
CA ILE A 310 -51.88 -25.39 23.62
C ILE A 310 -52.23 -26.75 24.23
N GLN A 311 -51.34 -27.75 24.13
CA GLN A 311 -51.53 -29.06 24.75
C GLN A 311 -51.55 -29.00 26.29
N LEU A 312 -50.64 -28.22 26.89
CA LEU A 312 -50.62 -27.97 28.34
C LEU A 312 -51.89 -27.28 28.84
N ASN A 313 -52.46 -26.35 28.06
CA ASN A 313 -53.72 -25.70 28.41
C ASN A 313 -54.93 -26.63 28.28
N LYS A 314 -54.94 -27.57 27.33
CA LYS A 314 -55.98 -28.61 27.24
C LYS A 314 -55.96 -29.58 28.43
N LEU A 315 -54.78 -29.91 28.96
CA LEU A 315 -54.61 -30.77 30.15
C LEU A 315 -55.03 -30.09 31.47
N LYS A 316 -55.14 -28.76 31.50
CA LYS A 316 -55.63 -27.99 32.66
C LYS A 316 -57.16 -27.79 32.67
N LEU A 317 -57.85 -28.23 31.61
CA LEU A 317 -59.29 -28.08 31.40
C LEU A 317 -60.05 -29.42 31.51
N LEU A 318 -59.35 -30.49 31.90
CA LEU A 318 -59.87 -31.81 32.27
C LEU A 318 -59.66 -32.02 33.77
#